data_AF-A0AAD2UAJ5-F1
#
_entry.id   AF-A0AAD2UAJ5-F1
#
_cell.length_a   1.000
_cell.length_b   1.000
_cell.length_c   1.000
_cell.angle_alpha   90.00
_cell.angle_beta   90.00
_cell.angle_gamma   90.00
#
_symmetry.space_group_name_H-M   'P 1'
#
loop_
_entity.id
_entity.type
_entity.pdbx_description
1 polymer ?
#
loop_
_entity_poly.entity_id
_entity_poly.type
_entity_poly.pdbx_seq_one_letter_code
_entity_poly.pdbx_strand_id
1 'polypeptide(L)'
;MKRLRNKMTTEELAECLGVAKQTVNRWIREKGWKTEKFPGVKGGRARLILVDTQVCEFIQNTPAFHNTPMLMEAEERIAEYAPGARAPAYRQIINAIDNMTDIEQEKVAQFLSREGIRNFLARLDIDESA
;
A
#
# COMPACT_ATOMS: atom_id res chain seq x y z
N MET A 1 1.67 11.63 -3.17
CA MET A 1 3.10 11.42 -3.52
C MET A 1 3.18 10.34 -4.59
N LYS A 2 3.98 10.53 -5.64
CA LYS A 2 4.05 9.61 -6.79
C LYS A 2 4.93 8.39 -6.43
N ARG A 3 4.36 7.19 -6.56
CA ARG A 3 4.98 5.89 -6.21
C ARG A 3 5.93 5.40 -7.31
N LEU A 4 6.91 4.57 -6.95
CA LEU A 4 7.73 3.82 -7.92
C LEU A 4 6.86 2.81 -8.67
N ARG A 5 6.99 2.77 -9.99
CA ARG A 5 6.35 1.77 -10.86
C ARG A 5 7.42 0.83 -11.43
N ASN A 6 7.02 -0.39 -11.79
CA ASN A 6 7.91 -1.39 -12.40
C ASN A 6 8.68 -0.86 -13.63
N LYS A 7 8.09 0.09 -14.36
CA LYS A 7 8.75 0.81 -15.46
C LYS A 7 8.50 2.30 -15.30
N MET A 8 9.56 3.10 -15.36
CA MET A 8 9.48 4.56 -15.26
C MET A 8 10.41 5.23 -16.26
N THR A 9 10.00 6.37 -16.80
CA THR A 9 10.92 7.23 -17.57
C THR A 9 11.99 7.83 -16.65
N THR A 10 13.08 8.30 -17.25
CA THR A 10 14.14 9.01 -16.50
C THR A 10 13.63 10.23 -15.75
N GLU A 11 12.63 10.91 -16.32
CA GLU A 11 11.97 12.08 -15.78
C GLU A 11 11.10 11.73 -14.58
N GLU A 12 10.28 10.69 -14.70
CA GLU A 12 9.41 10.26 -13.61
C GLU A 12 10.24 9.73 -12.43
N LEU A 13 11.32 9.00 -12.68
CA LEU A 13 12.19 8.51 -11.62
C LEU A 13 12.91 9.66 -10.91
N ALA A 14 13.36 10.67 -11.66
CA ALA A 14 13.97 11.87 -11.12
C ALA A 14 12.98 12.68 -10.26
N GLU A 15 11.74 12.83 -10.73
CA GLU A 15 10.67 13.52 -9.99
C GLU A 15 10.31 12.77 -8.69
N CYS A 16 10.22 11.44 -8.73
CA CYS A 16 9.91 10.66 -7.54
C CYS A 16 11.05 10.65 -6.51
N LEU A 17 12.31 10.70 -6.96
CA LEU A 17 13.49 10.76 -6.08
C LEU A 17 13.86 12.18 -5.63
N GLY A 18 13.24 13.22 -6.21
CA GLY A 18 13.60 14.61 -5.96
C GLY A 18 15.01 14.97 -6.46
N VAL A 19 15.52 14.27 -7.49
CA VAL A 19 16.85 14.49 -8.07
C VAL A 19 16.78 15.04 -9.48
N ALA A 20 17.90 15.57 -9.98
CA ALA A 20 18.00 15.96 -11.38
C ALA A 20 18.03 14.74 -12.32
N LYS A 21 17.44 14.87 -13.52
CA LYS A 21 17.48 13.84 -14.58
C LYS A 21 18.91 13.38 -14.93
N GLN A 22 19.89 14.28 -14.85
CA GLN A 22 21.30 13.98 -15.11
C GLN A 22 21.87 12.97 -14.10
N THR A 23 21.44 13.05 -12.84
CA THR A 23 21.82 12.11 -11.78
C THR A 23 21.32 10.70 -12.10
N VAL A 24 20.07 10.58 -12.54
CA VAL A 24 19.50 9.30 -12.97
C VAL A 24 20.23 8.74 -14.20
N ASN A 25 20.52 9.57 -15.21
CA ASN A 25 21.29 9.15 -16.40
C ASN A 25 22.71 8.69 -16.04
N ARG A 26 23.34 9.32 -15.06
CA ARG A 26 24.64 8.90 -14.53
C ARG A 26 24.53 7.51 -13.90
N TRP A 27 23.55 7.26 -13.04
CA TRP A 27 23.35 5.95 -12.43
C TRP A 27 23.04 4.85 -13.43
N ILE A 28 22.25 5.14 -14.48
CA ILE A 28 22.02 4.18 -15.57
C ILE A 28 23.34 3.72 -16.18
N ARG A 29 24.32 4.62 -16.37
CA ARG A 29 25.64 4.28 -16.93
C ARG A 29 26.54 3.59 -15.92
N GLU A 30 26.61 4.09 -14.69
CA GLU A 30 27.50 3.57 -13.64
C GLU A 30 27.05 2.21 -13.09
N LYS A 31 25.74 2.00 -12.97
CA LYS A 31 25.13 0.77 -12.43
C LYS A 31 24.60 -0.17 -13.52
N GLY A 32 24.62 0.25 -14.78
CA GLY A 32 24.19 -0.59 -15.90
C GLY A 32 22.70 -0.94 -15.88
N TRP A 33 21.84 -0.03 -15.39
CA TRP A 33 20.41 -0.29 -15.26
C TRP A 33 19.76 -0.63 -16.59
N LYS A 34 18.88 -1.63 -16.58
CA LYS A 34 18.18 -2.10 -17.78
C LYS A 34 17.21 -1.03 -18.27
N THR A 35 17.28 -0.74 -19.57
CA THR A 35 16.40 0.24 -20.22
C THR A 35 15.74 -0.33 -21.46
N GLU A 36 14.47 -0.03 -21.65
CA GLU A 36 13.68 -0.38 -22.83
C GLU A 36 13.34 0.87 -23.65
N LYS A 37 13.08 0.70 -24.95
CA LYS A 37 12.64 1.81 -25.81
C LYS A 37 11.20 2.19 -25.43
N PHE A 38 10.94 3.47 -25.21
CA PHE A 38 9.59 3.93 -24.94
C PHE A 38 8.82 4.13 -26.27
N PRO A 39 7.74 3.37 -26.53
CA PRO A 39 7.01 3.48 -27.79
C PRO A 39 6.22 4.79 -27.87
N GLY A 40 6.20 5.44 -29.03
CA GLY A 40 5.35 6.62 -29.30
C GLY A 40 6.00 7.99 -29.13
N VAL A 41 7.29 8.10 -28.80
CA VAL A 41 7.98 9.40 -28.71
C VAL A 41 8.55 9.83 -30.07
N LYS A 42 8.19 11.03 -30.53
CA LYS A 42 8.79 11.67 -31.72
C LYS A 42 10.32 11.72 -31.54
N GLY A 43 11.03 10.90 -32.32
CA GLY A 43 12.49 10.81 -32.31
C GLY A 43 13.10 9.61 -31.58
N GLY A 44 12.31 8.74 -30.93
CA GLY A 44 12.73 7.41 -30.47
C GLY A 44 13.86 7.35 -29.41
N ARG A 45 14.25 8.49 -28.83
CA ARG A 45 15.35 8.59 -27.85
C ARG A 45 14.92 8.36 -26.40
N ALA A 46 13.62 8.37 -26.11
CA ALA A 46 13.12 8.13 -24.76
C ALA A 46 13.26 6.65 -24.37
N ARG A 47 13.69 6.41 -23.13
CA ARG A 47 13.85 5.06 -22.58
C ARG A 47 13.08 4.93 -21.27
N LEU A 48 12.50 3.76 -21.06
CA LEU A 48 11.94 3.33 -19.79
C LEU A 48 13.04 2.59 -19.02
N ILE A 49 13.24 2.97 -17.77
CA ILE A 49 14.07 2.24 -16.82
C ILE A 49 13.19 1.14 -16.23
N LEU A 50 13.70 -0.09 -16.25
CA LEU A 50 13.11 -1.18 -15.47
C LEU A 50 13.53 -0.98 -14.01
N VAL A 51 12.57 -0.70 -13.14
CA VAL A 51 12.81 -0.56 -11.70
C VAL A 51 12.82 -1.96 -11.10
N ASP A 52 13.97 -2.63 -11.24
CA ASP A 52 14.22 -3.96 -10.70
C ASP A 52 14.83 -3.90 -9.29
N THR A 53 15.15 -5.07 -8.73
CA THR A 53 15.75 -5.19 -7.40
C THR A 53 17.05 -4.38 -7.26
N GLN A 54 17.87 -4.26 -8.31
CA GLN A 54 19.12 -3.49 -8.24
C GLN A 54 18.86 -1.99 -8.13
N VAL A 55 17.85 -1.48 -8.85
CA VAL A 55 17.45 -0.07 -8.75
C VAL A 55 16.92 0.22 -7.35
N CYS A 56 16.08 -0.67 -6.82
CA CYS A 56 15.50 -0.50 -5.49
C CYS A 56 16.54 -0.62 -4.37
N GLU A 57 17.41 -1.63 -4.40
CA GLU A 57 18.52 -1.78 -3.44
C GLU A 57 19.44 -0.55 -3.47
N PHE A 58 19.73 -0.01 -4.65
CA PHE A 58 20.55 1.19 -4.75
C PHE A 58 19.89 2.41 -4.08
N ILE A 59 18.58 2.59 -4.29
CA ILE A 59 17.82 3.68 -3.66
C ILE A 59 17.75 3.48 -2.14
N GLN A 60 17.45 2.26 -1.68
CA GLN A 60 17.36 1.91 -0.26
C GLN A 60 18.68 2.01 0.49
N ASN A 61 19.81 1.76 -0.17
CA ASN A 61 21.14 1.85 0.44
C ASN A 61 21.76 3.25 0.34
N THR A 62 21.08 4.21 -0.31
CA THR A 62 21.56 5.58 -0.45
C THR A 62 20.95 6.45 0.65
N PRO A 63 21.74 6.94 1.63
CA PRO A 63 21.22 7.70 2.77
C PRO A 63 20.40 8.94 2.41
N ALA A 64 20.69 9.55 1.26
CA ALA A 64 19.96 10.71 0.75
C ALA A 64 18.48 10.43 0.44
N PHE A 65 18.07 9.16 0.31
CA PHE A 65 16.71 8.75 -0.05
C PHE A 65 15.97 8.02 1.08
N HIS A 66 16.58 7.84 2.26
CA HIS A 66 15.95 7.14 3.40
C HIS A 66 14.73 7.88 3.95
N ASN A 67 14.65 9.22 3.78
CA ASN A 67 13.50 10.03 4.17
C ASN A 67 12.49 10.23 3.04
N THR A 68 12.78 9.70 1.85
CA THR A 68 11.84 9.72 0.72
C THR A 68 10.94 8.49 0.90
N PRO A 69 9.62 8.63 1.09
CA PRO A 69 8.70 7.50 1.26
C PRO A 69 8.59 6.75 -0.08
N MET A 70 9.58 5.92 -0.35
CA MET A 70 9.81 5.28 -1.64
C MET A 70 10.22 3.83 -1.43
N LEU A 71 9.38 3.09 -0.72
CA LEU A 71 9.57 1.66 -0.54
C LEU A 71 8.70 0.92 -1.54
N MET A 72 9.40 0.44 -2.57
CA MET A 72 9.16 -0.80 -3.29
C MET A 72 8.14 -1.71 -2.58
N GLU A 73 7.04 -2.03 -3.28
CA GLU A 73 6.18 -3.16 -2.93
C GLU A 73 6.97 -4.46 -3.17
N ALA A 74 7.86 -4.83 -2.24
CA ALA A 74 7.88 -6.22 -1.84
C ALA A 74 6.58 -6.41 -1.05
N GLU A 75 5.81 -7.43 -1.39
CA GLU A 75 4.50 -7.75 -0.81
C GLU A 75 4.60 -8.08 0.70
N GLU A 76 4.94 -7.13 1.55
CA GLU A 76 4.30 -7.10 2.84
C GLU A 76 2.94 -6.47 2.61
N ARG A 77 1.89 -7.30 2.63
CA ARG A 77 0.59 -6.81 3.08
C ARG A 77 0.91 -5.90 4.24
N ILE A 78 0.48 -4.65 4.16
CA ILE A 78 0.42 -3.79 5.32
C ILE A 78 -0.37 -4.62 6.35
N ALA A 79 0.34 -5.29 7.26
CA ALA A 79 -0.25 -5.70 8.50
C ALA A 79 -0.54 -4.35 9.11
N GLU A 80 -1.80 -3.93 9.04
CA GLU A 80 -2.32 -2.74 9.67
C GLU A 80 -2.13 -2.91 11.20
N TYR A 81 -0.88 -2.73 11.65
CA TYR A 81 -0.51 -2.49 13.04
C TYR A 81 -0.72 -1.01 13.40
N ALA A 82 -1.50 -0.29 12.59
CA ALA A 82 -2.41 0.71 13.11
C ALA A 82 -3.81 0.09 13.01
N PRO A 83 -4.61 0.02 14.10
CA PRO A 83 -6.00 -0.41 14.02
C PRO A 83 -6.74 0.64 13.20
N GLY A 84 -6.69 0.49 11.86
CA GLY A 84 -7.10 1.47 10.87
C GLY A 84 -8.47 1.96 11.26
N ALA A 85 -8.52 3.20 11.78
CA ALA A 85 -9.59 3.77 12.59
C ALA A 85 -10.84 2.90 12.61
N ARG A 86 -10.75 1.75 13.31
CA ARG A 86 -11.86 0.82 13.41
C ARG A 86 -12.93 1.66 14.05
N ALA A 87 -14.05 1.87 13.34
CA ALA A 87 -15.11 2.76 13.79
C ALA A 87 -15.32 2.50 15.29
N PRO A 88 -15.49 3.53 16.14
CA PRO A 88 -15.50 3.36 17.59
C PRO A 88 -16.42 2.21 18.06
N ALA A 89 -17.51 1.96 17.33
CA ALA A 89 -18.37 0.79 17.48
C ALA A 89 -17.64 -0.56 17.41
N TYR A 90 -16.77 -0.78 16.43
CA TYR A 90 -16.00 -2.02 16.29
C TYR A 90 -15.07 -2.26 17.49
N ARG A 91 -14.42 -1.21 18.01
CA ARG A 91 -13.58 -1.34 19.22
C ARG A 91 -14.43 -1.67 20.45
N GLN A 92 -15.59 -1.07 20.58
CA GLN A 92 -16.53 -1.35 21.67
C GLN A 92 -17.07 -2.78 21.61
N ILE A 93 -17.38 -3.28 20.41
CA ILE A 93 -17.84 -4.66 20.21
C ILE A 93 -16.76 -5.66 20.61
N ILE A 94 -15.51 -5.46 20.17
CA ILE A 94 -14.39 -6.34 20.57
C ILE A 94 -14.21 -6.31 22.07
N ASN A 95 -14.12 -5.13 22.68
CA ASN A 95 -13.94 -5.02 24.13
C ASN A 95 -15.09 -5.68 24.89
N ALA A 96 -16.33 -5.61 24.39
CA ALA A 96 -17.46 -6.29 25.01
C ALA A 96 -17.31 -7.82 24.95
N ILE A 97 -16.88 -8.37 23.81
CA ILE A 97 -16.65 -9.81 23.63
C ILE A 97 -15.46 -10.28 24.47
N ASP A 98 -14.36 -9.53 24.52
CA ASP A 98 -13.17 -9.89 25.30
C ASP A 98 -13.42 -9.93 26.82
N ASN A 99 -14.45 -9.19 27.29
CA ASN A 99 -14.88 -9.22 28.70
C ASN A 99 -15.90 -10.34 29.01
N MET A 100 -16.32 -11.13 28.03
CA MET A 100 -17.22 -12.28 28.23
C MET A 100 -16.43 -13.56 28.50
N THR A 101 -17.04 -14.47 29.25
CA THR A 101 -16.52 -15.83 29.44
C THR A 101 -16.64 -16.67 28.17
N ASP A 102 -15.85 -17.75 28.06
CA ASP A 102 -15.86 -18.64 26.88
C ASP A 102 -17.27 -19.15 26.53
N ILE A 103 -18.08 -19.45 27.54
CA ILE A 103 -19.47 -19.93 27.39
C ILE A 103 -20.37 -18.83 26.81
N GLU A 104 -20.17 -17.58 27.23
CA GLU A 104 -20.93 -16.43 26.74
C GLU A 104 -20.52 -16.08 25.30
N GLN A 105 -19.22 -16.15 24.98
CA GLN A 105 -18.74 -15.95 23.62
C GLN A 105 -19.31 -16.99 22.65
N GLU A 106 -19.40 -18.26 23.06
CA GLU A 106 -20.00 -19.31 22.25
C GLU A 106 -21.50 -19.07 22.01
N LYS A 107 -22.24 -18.62 23.04
CA LYS A 107 -23.65 -18.24 22.89
C LYS A 107 -23.82 -17.03 21.96
N VAL A 108 -22.94 -16.06 22.02
CA VAL A 108 -22.94 -14.90 21.10
C VAL A 108 -22.65 -15.34 19.68
N ALA A 109 -21.70 -16.25 19.45
CA ALA A 109 -21.43 -16.81 18.13
C ALA A 109 -22.63 -17.58 17.56
N GLN A 110 -23.32 -18.37 18.39
CA GLN A 110 -24.55 -19.07 18.00
C GLN A 110 -25.69 -18.09 17.71
N PHE A 111 -25.85 -17.04 18.51
CA PHE A 111 -26.84 -15.98 18.31
C PHE A 111 -26.61 -15.24 16.97
N LEU A 112 -25.38 -14.81 16.70
CA LEU A 112 -25.01 -14.14 15.45
C LEU A 112 -25.21 -15.05 14.23
N SER A 113 -24.96 -16.35 14.37
CA SER A 113 -25.18 -17.32 13.29
C SER A 113 -26.66 -17.56 12.98
N ARG A 114 -27.53 -17.51 14.01
CA ARG A 114 -28.96 -17.76 13.88
C ARG A 114 -29.75 -16.54 13.44
N GLU A 115 -29.43 -15.38 13.99
CA GLU A 115 -30.20 -14.14 13.77
C GLU A 115 -29.55 -13.21 12.74
N GLY A 116 -28.26 -13.38 12.48
CA GLY A 116 -27.50 -12.52 11.57
C GLY A 116 -27.45 -11.07 12.03
N ILE A 117 -26.98 -10.18 11.15
CA ILE A 117 -26.90 -8.74 11.43
C ILE A 117 -28.27 -8.04 11.34
N ARG A 118 -29.29 -8.68 10.76
CA ARG A 118 -30.60 -8.08 10.49
C ARG A 118 -31.31 -7.65 11.78
N ASN A 119 -31.36 -8.51 12.78
CA ASN A 119 -31.98 -8.18 14.06
C ASN A 119 -31.20 -7.10 14.83
N PHE A 120 -29.89 -6.99 14.59
CA PHE A 120 -29.06 -5.93 15.15
C PHE A 120 -29.37 -4.58 14.48
N LEU A 121 -29.52 -4.55 13.15
CA LEU A 121 -29.89 -3.35 12.40
C LEU A 121 -31.32 -2.87 12.72
N ALA A 122 -32.27 -3.80 12.84
CA ALA A 122 -33.64 -3.48 13.25
C ALA A 122 -33.70 -2.81 14.63
N ARG A 123 -32.86 -3.23 15.58
CA ARG A 123 -32.76 -2.60 16.91
C ARG A 123 -32.10 -1.22 16.89
N LEU A 124 -31.28 -0.95 15.87
CA LEU A 124 -30.68 0.35 15.66
C LEU A 124 -31.59 1.30 14.86
N ASP A 125 -32.82 0.86 14.55
CA ASP A 125 -33.79 1.60 13.70
C ASP A 125 -33.22 1.92 12.31
N ILE A 126 -32.25 1.12 11.85
CA ILE A 126 -31.66 1.21 10.50
C ILE A 126 -32.44 0.27 9.57
N ASP A 127 -33.76 0.22 9.75
CA ASP A 127 -34.59 -0.72 9.00
C ASP A 127 -34.48 -0.42 7.50
N GLU A 128 -34.36 -1.50 6.74
CA GLU A 128 -34.16 -1.53 5.30
C GLU A 128 -35.47 -1.10 4.62
N SER A 129 -35.78 0.20 4.67
CA SER A 129 -36.70 0.82 3.72
C SER A 129 -35.92 1.21 2.46
N ALA A 130 -35.52 0.20 1.67
CA ALA A 130 -35.28 0.26 0.22
C ALA A 130 -35.00 -1.13 -0.35
#